data_AF-A0AAD7EP49-F1
#
_entry.id   AF-A0AAD7EP49-F1
#
_cell.length_a   1.000
_cell.length_b   1.000
_cell.length_c   1.000
_cell.angle_alpha   90.00
_cell.angle_beta   90.00
_cell.angle_gamma   90.00
#
_symmetry.space_group_name_H-M   'P 1'
#
loop_
_entity.id
_entity.type
_entity.pdbx_description
1 polymer ?
#
loop_
_entity_poly.entity_id
_entity_poly.type
_entity_poly.pdbx_seq_one_letter_code
_entity_poly.pdbx_strand_id
1 'polypeptide(L)'
;MLLDIMDNFPRCRFTTAQISLIIQFAKNLGVPNVPSIKSLRNIQQSLQSNCGGVPTRIESMQGNIFYMNDIRDTIARDLANPLVAPHMHFYPEETDGPISEVFQAERWTEYTPEQLTPIL
;
A
#
# COMPACT_ATOMS: atom_id res chain seq x y z
N MET A 1 -0.57 9.36 14.15
CA MET A 1 0.26 8.57 13.21
C MET A 1 1.12 7.52 13.91
N LEU A 2 2.01 7.85 14.87
CA LEU A 2 2.92 6.82 15.43
C LEU A 2 2.22 5.62 16.07
N LEU A 3 1.16 5.85 16.86
CA LEU A 3 0.36 4.75 17.44
C LEU A 3 -0.29 3.86 16.39
N ASP A 4 -0.65 4.42 15.23
CA ASP A 4 -1.25 3.69 14.13
C ASP A 4 -0.21 2.81 13.40
N ILE A 5 1.00 3.35 13.20
CA ILE A 5 2.14 2.59 12.65
C ILE A 5 2.48 1.42 13.58
N MET A 6 2.53 1.66 14.89
CA MET A 6 2.81 0.62 15.88
C MET A 6 1.80 -0.53 15.80
N ASP A 7 0.51 -0.19 15.76
CA ASP A 7 -0.59 -1.17 15.70
C ASP A 7 -0.60 -1.98 14.39
N ASN A 8 -0.09 -1.41 13.29
CA ASN A 8 -0.06 -2.02 11.96
C ASN A 8 1.29 -2.63 11.54
N PHE A 9 2.22 -2.89 12.47
CA PHE A 9 3.47 -3.53 12.11
C PHE A 9 3.24 -4.93 11.51
N PRO A 10 3.87 -5.25 10.36
CA PRO A 10 3.59 -6.49 9.61
C PRO A 10 3.96 -7.76 10.39
N ARG A 11 4.91 -7.68 11.33
CA ARG A 11 5.39 -8.82 12.12
C ARG A 11 5.28 -8.62 13.63
N CYS A 12 4.76 -7.48 14.08
CA CYS A 12 4.67 -7.12 15.49
C CYS A 12 3.34 -6.42 15.77
N ARG A 13 2.23 -7.10 15.50
CA ARG A 13 0.91 -6.55 15.77
C ARG A 13 0.66 -6.52 17.28
N PHE A 14 0.33 -5.34 17.77
CA PHE A 14 -0.14 -5.17 19.14
C PHE A 14 -1.59 -5.60 19.25
N THR A 15 -1.95 -6.16 20.39
CA THR A 15 -3.35 -6.36 20.75
C THR A 15 -3.97 -5.04 21.19
N THR A 16 -5.30 -4.93 21.10
CA THR A 16 -6.03 -3.76 21.62
C THR A 16 -5.73 -3.51 23.11
N ALA A 17 -5.48 -4.56 23.89
CA ALA A 17 -5.09 -4.43 25.30
C ALA A 17 -3.70 -3.81 25.47
N GLN A 18 -2.73 -4.20 24.63
CA GLN A 18 -1.39 -3.61 24.66
C GLN A 18 -1.41 -2.14 24.23
N ILE A 19 -2.15 -1.79 23.17
CA ILE A 19 -2.34 -0.39 22.76
C ILE A 19 -3.04 0.42 23.85
N SER A 20 -4.04 -0.16 24.53
CA SER A 20 -4.69 0.46 25.69
C SER A 20 -3.67 0.80 26.78
N LEU A 21 -2.81 -0.15 27.12
CA LEU A 21 -1.78 0.03 28.14
C LEU A 21 -0.78 1.12 27.75
N ILE A 22 -0.35 1.16 26.48
CA ILE A 22 0.55 2.22 25.96
C ILE A 22 -0.12 3.60 26.06
N ILE A 23 -1.40 3.70 25.70
CA ILE A 23 -2.17 4.95 25.81
C ILE A 23 -2.29 5.39 27.27
N GLN A 24 -2.59 4.47 28.20
CA GLN A 24 -2.68 4.78 29.63
C GLN A 24 -1.31 5.19 30.19
N PHE A 25 -0.25 4.51 29.79
CA PHE A 25 1.11 4.86 30.15
C PHE A 25 1.48 6.28 29.68
N ALA A 26 1.19 6.64 28.43
CA ALA A 26 1.43 7.98 27.91
C ALA A 26 0.62 9.06 28.65
N LYS A 27 -0.62 8.75 29.04
CA LYS A 27 -1.43 9.65 29.87
C LYS A 27 -0.83 9.85 31.26
N ASN A 28 -0.36 8.79 31.91
CA ASN A 28 0.28 8.86 33.22
C ASN A 28 1.59 9.64 33.20
N LEU A 29 2.30 9.64 32.07
CA LEU A 29 3.49 10.48 31.85
C LEU A 29 3.17 11.95 31.55
N GLY A 30 1.89 12.34 31.52
CA GLY A 30 1.48 13.72 31.27
C GLY A 30 1.65 14.17 29.81
N VAL A 31 1.76 13.24 28.86
CA VAL A 31 1.86 13.58 27.44
C VAL A 31 0.57 14.31 27.00
N PRO A 32 0.66 15.51 26.41
CA PRO A 32 -0.53 16.23 25.96
C PRO A 32 -1.18 15.54 24.74
N ASN A 33 -2.49 15.70 24.59
CA ASN A 33 -3.25 15.27 23.40
C ASN A 33 -3.19 13.77 23.05
N VAL A 34 -3.06 12.89 24.06
CA VAL A 34 -3.10 11.43 23.83
C VAL A 34 -4.53 11.00 23.43
N PRO A 35 -4.73 10.37 22.26
CA PRO A 35 -6.06 9.95 21.83
C PRO A 35 -6.63 8.86 22.74
N SER A 36 -7.96 8.77 22.80
CA SER A 36 -8.60 7.56 23.33
C SER A 36 -8.46 6.41 22.33
N ILE A 37 -8.58 5.16 22.79
CA ILE A 37 -8.59 3.99 21.90
C ILE A 37 -9.69 4.11 20.85
N LYS A 38 -10.88 4.59 21.26
CA LYS A 38 -12.01 4.80 20.33
C LYS A 38 -11.64 5.85 19.27
N SER A 39 -11.03 6.96 19.67
CA SER A 39 -10.57 8.00 18.75
C SER A 39 -9.53 7.46 17.77
N LEU A 40 -8.58 6.65 18.25
CA LEU A 40 -7.58 5.99 17.40
C LEU A 40 -8.25 5.07 16.36
N ARG A 41 -9.17 4.21 16.79
CA ARG A 41 -9.91 3.29 15.90
C ARG A 41 -10.77 4.03 14.87
N ASN A 42 -11.40 5.14 15.25
CA ASN A 42 -12.16 5.98 14.32
C ASN A 42 -11.26 6.61 13.25
N ILE A 43 -10.08 7.10 13.65
CA ILE A 43 -9.10 7.65 12.70
C ILE A 43 -8.62 6.55 11.75
N GLN A 44 -8.29 5.37 12.27
CA GLN A 44 -7.87 4.22 11.46
C GLN A 44 -8.95 3.81 10.45
N GLN A 45 -10.21 3.77 10.86
CA GLN A 45 -11.32 3.45 9.97
C GLN A 45 -11.49 4.52 8.87
N SER A 46 -11.37 5.80 9.22
CA SER A 46 -11.41 6.90 8.24
C SER A 46 -10.22 6.86 7.28
N LEU A 47 -9.03 6.51 7.76
CA LEU A 47 -7.86 6.33 6.90
C LEU A 47 -8.05 5.13 5.96
N GLN A 48 -8.60 4.02 6.47
CA GLN A 48 -8.87 2.85 5.66
C GLN A 48 -9.93 3.14 4.59
N SER A 49 -10.96 3.93 4.88
CA SER A 49 -11.96 4.31 3.87
C SER A 49 -11.40 5.24 2.79
N ASN A 50 -10.46 6.13 3.16
CA ASN A 50 -9.93 7.13 2.25
C ASN A 50 -8.72 6.64 1.44
N CYS A 51 -7.89 5.77 2.04
CA CYS A 51 -6.59 5.37 1.49
C CYS A 51 -6.45 3.85 1.32
N GLY A 52 -7.29 3.05 1.98
CA GLY A 52 -7.23 1.59 1.93
C GLY A 52 -7.99 1.02 0.72
N GLY A 53 -7.55 -0.14 0.24
CA GLY A 53 -8.38 -1.01 -0.61
C GLY A 53 -9.27 -1.90 0.25
N VAL A 54 -10.46 -2.22 -0.22
CA VAL A 54 -11.30 -3.23 0.43
C VAL A 54 -10.94 -4.59 -0.18
N PRO A 55 -10.29 -5.50 0.58
CA PRO A 55 -9.99 -6.81 0.05
C PRO A 55 -11.27 -7.60 -0.16
N THR A 56 -11.34 -8.32 -1.27
CA THR A 56 -12.41 -9.27 -1.57
C THR A 56 -12.12 -10.59 -0.86
N ARG A 57 -13.09 -11.07 -0.07
CA ARG A 57 -13.01 -12.42 0.52
C ARG A 57 -13.28 -13.45 -0.57
N ILE A 58 -12.35 -14.38 -0.74
CA ILE A 58 -12.44 -15.50 -1.67
C ILE A 58 -12.36 -16.79 -0.85
N GLU A 59 -13.23 -17.74 -1.16
CA GLU A 59 -13.20 -19.06 -0.55
C GLU A 59 -12.79 -20.08 -1.62
N SER A 60 -11.75 -20.87 -1.37
CA SER A 60 -11.36 -21.92 -2.31
C SER A 60 -12.33 -23.09 -2.24
N MET A 61 -12.27 -23.95 -3.26
CA MET A 61 -13.03 -25.21 -3.26
C MET A 61 -12.70 -26.13 -2.07
N GLN A 62 -11.55 -25.95 -1.42
CA GLN A 62 -11.16 -26.70 -0.21
C GLN A 62 -11.61 -26.03 1.10
N GLY A 63 -12.34 -24.91 1.03
CA GLY A 63 -12.80 -24.15 2.21
C GLY A 63 -11.77 -23.18 2.80
N ASN A 64 -10.64 -22.95 2.12
CA ASN A 64 -9.64 -21.99 2.58
C ASN A 64 -10.09 -20.56 2.26
N ILE A 65 -10.02 -19.67 3.25
CA ILE A 65 -10.40 -18.26 3.12
C ILE A 65 -9.18 -17.42 2.75
N PHE A 66 -9.25 -16.74 1.61
CA PHE A 66 -8.26 -15.78 1.14
C PHE A 66 -8.86 -14.39 1.05
N TYR A 67 -8.00 -13.38 1.10
CA TYR A 67 -8.36 -11.99 0.91
C TYR A 67 -7.52 -11.45 -0.24
N MET A 68 -8.18 -10.98 -1.30
CA MET A 68 -7.53 -10.49 -2.51
C MET A 68 -7.84 -9.02 -2.70
N ASN A 69 -6.80 -8.20 -2.82
CA ASN A 69 -6.97 -6.80 -3.22
C ASN A 69 -7.27 -6.72 -4.73
N ASP A 70 -8.04 -5.70 -5.14
CA ASP A 70 -8.21 -5.44 -6.57
C ASP A 70 -6.87 -4.92 -7.14
N ILE A 71 -6.37 -5.62 -8.15
CA ILE A 71 -5.11 -5.27 -8.83
C ILE A 71 -5.25 -3.91 -9.51
N ARG A 72 -6.43 -3.58 -10.06
CA ARG A 72 -6.70 -2.30 -10.73
C ARG A 72 -6.57 -1.14 -9.77
N ASP A 73 -7.12 -1.30 -8.57
CA ASP A 73 -7.00 -0.29 -7.50
C ASP A 73 -5.56 -0.11 -7.03
N THR A 74 -4.76 -1.18 -7.06
CA THR A 74 -3.35 -1.13 -6.66
C THR A 74 -2.54 -0.35 -7.70
N ILE A 75 -2.68 -0.71 -8.98
CA ILE A 75 -2.02 -0.02 -10.10
C ILE A 75 -2.43 1.46 -10.14
N ALA A 76 -3.72 1.77 -9.98
CA ALA A 76 -4.21 3.15 -9.97
C ALA A 76 -3.59 3.98 -8.84
N ARG A 77 -3.37 3.39 -7.65
CA ARG A 77 -2.71 4.08 -6.53
C ARG A 77 -1.24 4.33 -6.80
N ASP A 78 -0.54 3.36 -7.40
CA ASP A 78 0.88 3.53 -7.71
C ASP A 78 1.07 4.60 -8.79
N LEU A 79 0.18 4.66 -9.79
CA LEU A 79 0.14 5.74 -10.80
C LEU A 79 -0.22 7.11 -10.21
N ALA A 80 -1.10 7.15 -9.21
CA ALA A 80 -1.47 8.40 -8.54
C ALA A 80 -0.38 8.89 -7.55
N ASN A 81 0.60 8.05 -7.21
CA ASN A 81 1.63 8.39 -6.25
C ASN A 81 2.75 9.22 -6.92
N PRO A 82 2.92 10.50 -6.54
CA PRO A 82 3.92 11.37 -7.17
C PRO A 82 5.37 10.94 -6.93
N LEU A 83 5.61 10.06 -5.94
CA LEU A 83 6.95 9.52 -5.66
C LEU A 83 7.24 8.22 -6.42
N VAL A 84 6.22 7.54 -6.94
CA VAL A 84 6.37 6.24 -7.62
C VAL A 84 6.14 6.40 -9.13
N ALA A 85 5.12 7.16 -9.52
CA ALA A 85 4.76 7.36 -10.92
C ALA A 85 5.94 7.83 -11.82
N PRO A 86 6.85 8.74 -11.37
CA PRO A 86 8.00 9.14 -12.19
C PRO A 86 9.01 8.03 -12.48
N HIS A 87 8.97 6.94 -11.72
CA HIS A 87 9.86 5.79 -11.87
C HIS A 87 9.19 4.63 -12.63
N MET A 88 7.96 4.82 -13.13
CA MET A 88 7.30 3.83 -13.97
C MET A 88 7.65 4.05 -15.43
N HIS A 89 8.12 2.98 -16.09
CA HIS A 89 8.50 3.01 -17.51
C HIS A 89 7.43 2.27 -18.34
N PHE A 90 6.73 3.02 -19.19
CA PHE A 90 5.66 2.47 -20.05
C PHE A 90 6.12 2.23 -21.49
N TYR A 91 7.20 2.88 -21.89
CA TYR A 91 7.73 2.84 -23.25
C TYR A 91 9.14 2.24 -23.25
N PRO A 92 9.53 1.62 -24.38
CA PRO A 92 10.89 1.18 -24.59
C PRO A 92 11.85 2.37 -24.52
N GLU A 93 13.04 2.13 -23.99
CA GLU A 93 14.12 3.10 -23.93
C GLU A 93 15.30 2.59 -24.76
N GLU A 94 15.74 3.35 -25.76
CA GLU A 94 16.95 3.02 -26.50
C GLU A 94 18.19 3.38 -25.66
N THR A 95 19.13 2.45 -25.55
CA THR A 95 20.40 2.68 -24.86
C THR A 95 21.57 2.28 -25.75
N ASP A 96 22.61 3.11 -25.78
CA ASP A 96 23.85 2.85 -26.52
C ASP A 96 24.79 1.86 -25.78
N GLY A 97 24.45 1.51 -24.53
CA GLY A 97 25.27 0.69 -23.62
C GLY A 97 24.68 -0.70 -23.33
N PRO A 98 25.25 -1.44 -22.37
CA PRO A 98 24.68 -2.71 -21.94
C PRO A 98 23.29 -2.48 -21.32
N ILE A 99 22.37 -3.39 -21.60
CA ILE A 99 21.00 -3.39 -21.06
C ILE A 99 21.07 -3.54 -19.54
N SER A 100 20.48 -2.59 -18.82
CA SER A 100 20.37 -2.60 -17.35
C SER A 100 18.96 -2.96 -16.89
N GLU A 101 17.95 -2.57 -17.68
CA GLU A 101 16.54 -2.70 -17.35
C GLU A 101 15.74 -3.38 -18.46
N VAL A 102 14.60 -3.96 -18.10
CA VAL A 102 13.78 -4.77 -19.02
C VAL A 102 13.27 -3.94 -20.20
N PHE A 103 12.86 -2.68 -19.97
CA PHE A 103 12.36 -1.77 -21.01
C PHE A 103 13.44 -1.25 -21.98
N GLN A 104 14.72 -1.54 -21.72
CA GLN A 104 15.83 -1.25 -22.63
C GLN A 104 16.12 -2.40 -23.60
N ALA A 105 15.46 -3.55 -23.45
CA ALA A 105 15.71 -4.69 -24.33
C ALA A 105 15.02 -4.50 -25.70
N GLU A 106 15.74 -4.83 -26.77
CA GLU A 106 15.30 -4.72 -28.17
C GLU A 106 13.94 -5.38 -28.44
N ARG A 107 13.59 -6.44 -27.71
CA ARG A 107 12.27 -7.07 -27.81
C ARG A 107 11.11 -6.10 -27.55
N TRP A 108 11.31 -5.09 -26.71
CA TRP A 108 10.26 -4.11 -26.42
C TRP A 108 10.05 -3.11 -27.55
N THR A 109 11.04 -2.90 -28.42
CA THR A 109 10.90 -2.03 -29.60
C THR A 109 10.13 -2.70 -30.75
N GLU A 110 9.88 -4.01 -30.67
CA GLU A 110 9.10 -4.75 -31.66
C GLU A 110 7.59 -4.47 -31.57
N TYR A 111 7.11 -3.95 -30.43
CA TYR A 111 5.70 -3.68 -30.19
C TYR A 111 5.29 -2.31 -30.74
N THR A 112 4.12 -2.25 -31.38
CA THR A 112 3.56 -0.96 -31.79
C THR A 112 3.08 -0.17 -30.57
N PRO A 113 2.99 1.18 -30.65
CA PRO A 113 2.48 2.00 -29.55
C PRO A 113 1.11 1.56 -29.00
N GLU A 114 0.25 0.97 -29.84
CA GLU A 114 -1.06 0.44 -29.43
C GLU A 114 -0.97 -0.88 -28.64
N GLN A 115 0.14 -1.61 -28.77
CA GLN A 115 0.41 -2.87 -28.07
C GLN A 115 1.15 -2.66 -26.75
N LEU A 116 1.77 -1.49 -26.59
CA LEU A 116 2.43 -1.06 -25.36
C LEU A 116 1.41 -0.50 -24.37
N THR A 117 1.76 -0.48 -23.08
CA THR A 117 0.87 -0.01 -22.02
C THR A 117 0.47 1.45 -22.30
N PRO A 118 -0.80 1.75 -22.61
CA PRO A 118 -1.21 3.11 -22.92
C PRO A 118 -1.38 3.86 -21.60
N ILE A 119 -0.46 4.75 -21.26
CA ILE A 119 -0.65 5.66 -20.12
C ILE A 119 -0.52 7.10 -20.61
N LEU A 120 -1.70 7.73 -20.71
CA LEU A 120 -2.04 9.15 -20.95
C LEU A 120 -1.48 9.82 -22.21
#